data_AF-A0A5K1DUV1-F1
#
_entry.id   AF-A0A5K1DUV1-F1
#
_cell.length_a   1.000
_cell.length_b   1.000
_cell.length_c   1.000
_cell.angle_alpha   90.00
_cell.angle_beta   90.00
_cell.angle_gamma   90.00
#
_symmetry.space_group_name_H-M   'P 1'
#
loop_
_entity.id
_entity.type
_entity.pdbx_description
1 polymer ?
#
loop_
_entity_poly.entity_id
_entity_poly.type
_entity_poly.pdbx_seq_one_letter_code
_entity_poly.pdbx_strand_id
1 'polypeptide(L)'
;VTSRKDQRQYWAGRDYNYHYIPVEKFSEAFRSFHVGKSLMKELSAPYDKHLNHPAALTSSSYGVKKSELLRANFAWQKLLMKRNSFIYVFKFIQ
;
A
#
# COMPACT_ATOMS: atom_id res chain seq x y z
N VAL A 1 8.70 18.86 1.59
CA VAL A 1 7.87 20.07 1.35
C VAL A 1 7.44 20.77 2.64
N THR A 2 7.42 20.11 3.80
CA THR A 2 7.01 20.72 5.08
C THR A 2 8.18 21.06 6.02
N SER A 3 9.43 20.89 5.58
CA SER A 3 10.61 21.19 6.40
C SER A 3 10.75 22.70 6.65
N ARG A 4 11.46 23.09 7.73
CA ARG A 4 11.78 24.51 8.01
C ARG A 4 12.48 25.22 6.85
N LYS A 5 13.32 24.50 6.09
CA LYS A 5 14.03 25.04 4.93
C LYS A 5 13.08 25.19 3.74
N ASP A 6 12.22 24.20 3.53
CA ASP A 6 11.25 24.19 2.44
C ASP A 6 10.22 25.32 2.62
N GLN A 7 9.64 25.48 3.81
CA GLN A 7 8.62 26.49 4.08
C GLN A 7 9.11 27.91 3.82
N ARG A 8 10.39 28.19 4.13
CA ARG A 8 10.98 29.52 3.91
C ARG A 8 11.06 29.88 2.43
N GLN A 9 11.22 28.90 1.54
CA GLN A 9 11.30 29.14 0.09
C GLN A 9 9.98 29.60 -0.51
N TYR A 10 8.85 29.17 0.08
CA TYR A 10 7.51 29.48 -0.39
C TYR A 10 6.82 30.57 0.44
N TRP A 11 7.59 31.32 1.25
CA TRP A 11 7.03 32.37 2.10
C TRP A 11 6.58 33.58 1.26
N ALA A 12 5.27 33.75 1.12
CA ALA A 12 4.68 34.80 0.27
C ALA A 12 4.61 36.20 0.92
N GLY A 13 4.84 36.30 2.23
CA GLY A 13 4.78 37.58 2.95
C GLY A 13 6.14 38.30 2.94
N ARG A 14 6.37 39.19 1.97
CA ARG A 14 7.58 40.05 1.98
C ARG A 14 7.60 41.04 3.15
N ASP A 15 6.43 41.43 3.64
CA ASP A 15 6.28 42.41 4.73
C ASP A 15 6.31 41.78 6.13
N TYR A 16 6.31 40.45 6.22
CA TYR A 16 6.29 39.72 7.50
C TYR A 16 7.49 38.80 7.63
N ASN A 17 8.15 38.86 8.78
CA ASN A 17 9.23 37.94 9.10
C ASN A 17 8.75 36.48 9.05
N TYR A 18 9.56 35.64 8.41
CA TYR A 18 9.30 34.21 8.33
C TYR A 18 9.17 33.61 9.73
N HIS A 19 8.09 32.86 9.94
CA HIS A 19 7.91 32.01 11.10
C HIS A 19 7.55 30.60 10.64
N TYR A 20 8.16 29.61 11.28
CA TYR A 20 7.89 28.23 10.97
C TYR A 20 6.48 27.84 11.43
N ILE A 21 5.73 27.20 10.55
CA ILE A 21 4.39 26.69 10.86
C ILE A 21 4.49 25.16 11.03
N PRO A 22 4.11 24.62 12.20
CA PRO A 22 4.09 23.17 12.42
C PRO A 22 3.15 22.45 11.45
N VAL A 23 3.47 21.19 11.13
CA VAL A 23 2.67 20.36 10.24
C VAL A 23 1.23 20.18 10.75
N GLU A 24 1.05 20.10 12.07
CA GLU A 24 -0.27 20.02 12.72
C GLU A 24 -1.15 21.23 12.38
N LYS A 25 -0.59 22.44 12.44
CA LYS A 25 -1.34 23.65 12.07
C LYS A 25 -1.71 23.67 10.59
N PHE A 26 -0.82 23.17 9.72
CA PHE A 26 -1.14 23.03 8.31
C PHE A 26 -2.27 22.03 8.06
N SER A 27 -2.29 20.90 8.77
CA SER A 27 -3.34 19.91 8.60
C SER A 27 -4.70 20.43 9.09
N GLU A 28 -4.74 21.14 10.22
CA GLU A 28 -5.93 21.82 10.71
C GLU A 28 -6.43 22.90 9.75
N ALA A 29 -5.53 23.76 9.27
CA ALA A 29 -5.86 24.79 8.29
C ALA A 29 -6.38 24.17 6.98
N PHE A 30 -5.75 23.10 6.49
CA PHE A 30 -6.19 22.40 5.29
C PHE A 30 -7.60 21.80 5.47
N ARG A 31 -7.91 21.21 6.63
CA ARG A 31 -9.27 20.68 6.91
C ARG A 31 -10.35 21.77 6.91
N SER A 32 -10.01 23.00 7.31
CA SER A 32 -10.96 24.13 7.29
C SER A 32 -11.01 24.85 5.94
N PHE A 33 -9.98 24.73 5.11
CA PHE A 33 -9.91 25.27 3.76
C PHE A 33 -10.98 24.63 2.85
N HIS A 34 -11.51 25.41 1.90
CA HIS A 34 -12.62 24.98 1.05
C HIS A 34 -12.31 23.69 0.26
N VAL A 35 -11.09 23.53 -0.24
CA VAL A 35 -10.65 22.29 -0.91
C VAL A 35 -10.66 21.10 0.04
N GLY A 36 -10.12 21.26 1.25
CA GLY A 36 -10.11 20.19 2.25
C GLY A 36 -11.52 19.83 2.72
N LYS A 37 -12.41 20.81 2.90
CA LYS A 37 -13.83 20.57 3.19
C LYS A 37 -14.55 19.84 2.06
N SER A 38 -14.32 20.24 0.81
CA SER A 38 -14.90 19.58 -0.37
C SER A 38 -14.41 18.15 -0.50
N LEU A 39 -13.11 17.94 -0.34
CA LEU A 39 -12.49 16.61 -0.38
C LEU A 39 -13.01 15.71 0.74
N MET A 40 -13.11 16.22 1.97
CA MET A 40 -13.69 15.47 3.09
C MET A 40 -15.16 15.09 2.82
N LYS A 41 -15.93 15.99 2.20
CA LYS A 41 -17.32 15.71 1.81
C LYS A 41 -17.38 14.64 0.72
N GLU A 42 -16.51 14.70 -0.28
CA GLU A 42 -16.43 13.70 -1.36
C GLU A 42 -16.04 12.32 -0.81
N LEU A 43 -15.00 12.27 0.03
CA LEU A 43 -14.53 11.03 0.67
C LEU A 43 -15.48 10.48 1.74
N SER A 44 -16.43 11.28 2.24
CA SER A 44 -17.43 10.82 3.21
C SER A 44 -18.42 9.83 2.59
N ALA A 45 -18.65 9.94 1.28
CA ALA A 45 -19.43 8.95 0.53
C ALA A 45 -18.52 7.77 0.16
N PRO A 46 -18.89 6.53 0.50
CA PRO A 46 -18.13 5.37 0.07
C PRO A 46 -18.13 5.28 -1.47
N TYR A 47 -16.95 5.15 -2.07
CA TYR A 47 -16.83 4.95 -3.50
C TYR A 47 -17.41 3.59 -3.90
N ASP A 48 -18.26 3.57 -4.92
CA ASP A 48 -18.83 2.33 -5.46
C ASP A 48 -17.75 1.55 -6.22
N LYS A 49 -17.32 0.44 -5.62
CA LYS A 49 -16.28 -0.43 -6.19
C LYS A 49 -16.72 -1.12 -7.49
N HIS A 50 -18.01 -1.15 -7.81
CA HIS A 50 -18.51 -1.67 -9.09
C HIS A 50 -18.11 -0.80 -10.29
N LEU A 51 -17.78 0.47 -10.06
CA LEU A 51 -17.32 1.40 -11.09
C LEU A 51 -15.80 1.29 -11.36
N ASN A 52 -15.09 0.43 -10.62
CA ASN A 52 -13.66 0.24 -10.84
C ASN A 52 -13.40 -0.38 -12.21
N HIS A 53 -12.38 0.13 -12.90
CA HIS A 53 -11.84 -0.54 -14.08
C HIS A 53 -11.36 -1.95 -13.66
N PRO A 54 -11.58 -3.01 -14.48
CA PRO A 54 -11.17 -4.38 -14.14
C PRO A 54 -9.67 -4.55 -13.82
N ALA A 55 -8.84 -3.60 -14.26
CA ALA A 55 -7.41 -3.54 -13.96
C ALA A 55 -7.02 -2.51 -12.88
N ALA A 56 -7.97 -1.82 -12.22
CA ALA A 56 -7.70 -0.66 -11.37
C ALA A 56 -6.95 -0.98 -10.06
N LEU A 57 -7.13 -2.16 -9.50
CA LEU A 57 -6.33 -2.72 -8.40
C LEU A 57 -6.86 -4.14 -8.17
N THR A 58 -5.99 -5.10 -7.90
CA THR A 58 -6.48 -6.44 -7.54
C THR A 58 -7.19 -6.38 -6.17
N SER A 59 -8.44 -6.84 -6.13
CA SER A 59 -9.21 -6.95 -4.87
C SER A 59 -8.85 -8.22 -4.08
N SER A 60 -8.16 -9.16 -4.72
CA SER A 60 -7.70 -10.40 -4.12
C SER A 60 -6.25 -10.28 -3.65
N SER A 61 -5.96 -10.79 -2.46
CA SER A 61 -4.60 -10.84 -1.92
C SER A 61 -3.61 -11.65 -2.77
N TYR A 62 -4.10 -12.51 -3.67
CA TYR A 62 -3.30 -13.34 -4.56
C TYR A 62 -3.80 -13.16 -5.99
N GLY A 63 -2.89 -13.19 -6.98
CA GLY A 63 -3.25 -13.14 -8.41
C GLY A 63 -3.82 -14.45 -8.97
N VAL A 64 -3.80 -15.52 -8.17
CA VAL A 64 -4.25 -16.88 -8.54
C VAL A 64 -5.07 -17.50 -7.42
N LYS A 65 -5.87 -18.53 -7.72
CA LYS A 65 -6.70 -19.21 -6.71
C LYS A 65 -5.81 -19.90 -5.67
N LYS A 66 -6.25 -19.90 -4.40
CA LYS A 66 -5.52 -20.62 -3.32
C LYS A 66 -5.32 -22.11 -3.62
N SER A 67 -6.24 -22.75 -4.34
CA SER A 67 -6.11 -24.13 -4.79
C SER A 67 -4.93 -24.35 -5.74
N GLU A 68 -4.66 -23.39 -6.63
CA GLU A 68 -3.53 -23.43 -7.56
C GLU A 68 -2.20 -23.27 -6.81
N LEU A 69 -2.16 -22.38 -5.80
CA LEU A 69 -1.00 -22.25 -4.92
C LEU A 69 -0.71 -23.56 -4.18
N LEU A 70 -1.73 -24.21 -3.61
CA LEU A 70 -1.57 -25.50 -2.93
C LEU A 70 -1.06 -26.58 -3.89
N ARG A 71 -1.61 -26.65 -5.11
CA ARG A 71 -1.18 -27.60 -6.13
C ARG A 71 0.27 -27.36 -6.55
N ALA A 72 0.68 -26.11 -6.74
CA ALA A 72 2.04 -25.74 -7.09
C ALA A 72 3.03 -26.13 -5.98
N ASN A 73 2.70 -25.86 -4.72
CA ASN A 73 3.52 -26.25 -3.57
C ASN A 73 3.62 -27.78 -3.44
N PHE A 74 2.51 -28.50 -3.60
CA PHE A 74 2.51 -29.96 -3.54
C PHE A 74 3.34 -30.58 -4.68
N ALA A 75 3.24 -30.04 -5.89
CA ALA A 75 4.07 -30.46 -7.02
C ALA A 75 5.57 -30.25 -6.73
N TRP A 76 5.91 -29.11 -6.13
CA TRP A 76 7.27 -28.80 -5.68
C TRP A 76 7.79 -29.81 -4.66
N GLN A 77 7.01 -30.08 -3.61
CA GLN A 77 7.37 -31.06 -2.58
C GLN A 77 7.52 -32.47 -3.16
N LYS A 78 6.60 -32.90 -4.03
CA LYS A 78 6.70 -34.20 -4.71
C LYS A 78 7.96 -34.30 -5.56
N LEU A 79 8.34 -33.23 -6.26
CA LEU A 79 9.56 -33.20 -7.06
C LEU A 79 10.82 -33.28 -6.19
N LEU A 80 10.83 -32.59 -5.04
CA LEU A 80 11.91 -32.71 -4.04
C LEU A 80 12.02 -34.13 -3.49
N MET A 81 10.89 -34.77 -3.16
CA MET A 81 10.87 -36.17 -2.70
C MET A 81 11.40 -37.12 -3.78
N LYS A 82 11.06 -36.91 -5.05
CA LYS A 82 11.56 -37.73 -6.16
C LYS A 82 13.07 -37.55 -6.37
N ARG A 83 13.60 -36.33 -6.27
CA ARG A 83 15.05 -36.08 -6.43
C ARG A 83 15.88 -36.63 -5.27
N ASN A 84 15.36 -36.56 -4.05
CA ASN A 84 16.01 -37.07 -2.86
C ASN A 84 15.58 -38.50 -2.50
N SER A 85 14.93 -39.23 -3.43
CA SER A 85 14.35 -40.54 -3.15
C SER A 85 15.40 -41.54 -2.66
N PHE A 86 16.65 -41.43 -3.11
CA PHE A 86 17.76 -42.26 -2.64
C PHE A 86 17.98 -42.11 -1.12
N ILE A 87 17.92 -40.89 -0.58
CA ILE A 87 18.03 -40.65 0.86
C ILE A 87 16.86 -41.28 1.62
N TYR A 88 15.64 -41.16 1.08
CA TYR A 88 14.44 -41.75 1.70
C TYR A 88 14.46 -43.28 1.68
N VAL A 89 14.91 -43.90 0.58
CA VAL A 89 15.07 -45.35 0.47
C VAL A 89 16.20 -45.84 1.39
N PHE A 90 17.34 -45.15 1.41
CA PHE A 90 18.46 -45.47 2.29
C PHE A 90 18.07 -45.41 3.77
N LYS A 91 17.35 -44.35 4.20
CA LYS A 91 16.80 -44.20 5.56
C LYS A 91 15.73 -45.24 5.94
N PHE A 92 15.11 -45.89 4.97
CA PHE A 92 14.06 -46.89 5.24
C PHE A 92 14.65 -48.30 5.40
N ILE A 93 15.81 -48.54 4.79
CA ILE A 93 16.50 -49.83 4.80
C ILE A 93 17.49 -49.94 5.99
N GLN A 94 18.14 -48.83 6.36
CA GLN A 94 19.05 -48.73 7.51
C GLN A 94 18.30 -48.31 8.78
#